data_AF-A0AAD7BHL0-F1
#
_entry.id   AF-A0AAD7BHL0-F1
#
_cell.length_a   1.000
_cell.length_b   1.000
_cell.length_c   1.000
_cell.angle_alpha   90.00
_cell.angle_beta   90.00
_cell.angle_gamma   90.00
#
_symmetry.space_group_name_H-M   'P 1'
#
loop_
_entity.id
_entity.type
_entity.pdbx_description
1 polymer ?
#
loop_
_entity_poly.entity_id
_entity_poly.type
_entity_poly.pdbx_seq_one_letter_code
_entity_poly.pdbx_strand_id
1 'polypeptide(L)'
;MSRKLLILDLNGTLLLRSKHNRSGGGPGRRLRTVYSRPFLPSFRKYIFHPLTMAWLDTMVWSSAQPHSVKDMVDHCFDSEQQKFLAIWARDTFGLSAAQYNKKIQTTKDLVKPWAAFPAHSARTTLLLDDSARKAHRHPYNHVCVRDYVEELWDHDRMVMVVQNAKTKATKLGENEASEPATLASPKKASKPKSKSKADAKKAADAPPPPPAWVLSSERHDETLLAVIGILDALKPQPDVNDWIRRGGLQPSPPSESESTSASELASQMAGLSVSASGTPDSHQAQVLWFDSETIMGHWVARGLRALEALQIEVDAGVSSSRS
;
A
#
# COMPACT_ATOMS: atom_id res chain seq x y z
N MET A 1 -0.18 -25.72 10.34
CA MET A 1 0.17 -24.96 9.12
C MET A 1 1.57 -24.39 9.30
N SER A 2 2.38 -24.31 8.24
CA SER A 2 3.65 -23.58 8.30
C SER A 2 3.37 -22.08 8.49
N ARG A 3 4.13 -21.43 9.37
CA ARG A 3 4.07 -19.98 9.53
C ARG A 3 4.44 -19.28 8.22
N LYS A 4 3.91 -18.07 8.02
CA LYS A 4 4.24 -17.17 6.92
C LYS A 4 5.19 -16.09 7.42
N LEU A 5 5.94 -15.47 6.52
CA LEU A 5 6.77 -14.30 6.78
C LEU A 5 6.31 -13.14 5.91
N LEU A 6 5.93 -12.03 6.53
CA LEU A 6 5.67 -10.76 5.87
C LEU A 6 6.88 -9.84 6.03
N ILE A 7 7.44 -9.39 4.90
CA ILE A 7 8.54 -8.42 4.85
C ILE A 7 7.97 -7.09 4.38
N LEU A 8 8.08 -6.07 5.21
CA LEU A 8 7.54 -4.74 4.96
C LEU A 8 8.63 -3.80 4.43
N ASP A 9 8.39 -3.20 3.25
CA ASP A 9 8.98 -1.89 2.96
C ASP A 9 8.32 -0.78 3.83
N LEU A 10 8.91 0.41 3.82
CA LEU A 10 8.43 1.55 4.61
C LEU A 10 8.01 2.71 3.71
N ASN A 11 8.99 3.47 3.21
CA ASN A 11 8.75 4.71 2.50
C ASN A 11 8.23 4.47 1.08
N GLY A 12 7.01 4.92 0.82
CA GLY A 12 6.25 4.67 -0.41
C GLY A 12 5.28 3.51 -0.26
N THR A 13 5.44 2.68 0.78
CA THR A 13 4.58 1.52 1.04
C THR A 13 3.63 1.76 2.21
N LEU A 14 4.15 2.05 3.41
CA LEU A 14 3.38 2.28 4.65
C LEU A 14 3.27 3.75 5.04
N LEU A 15 4.12 4.60 4.47
CA LEU A 15 4.24 6.01 4.82
C LEU A 15 4.90 6.81 3.69
N LEU A 16 4.75 8.12 3.74
CA LEU A 16 5.50 9.10 2.95
C LEU A 16 6.42 9.87 3.87
N ARG A 17 7.66 10.16 3.44
CA ARG A 17 8.51 11.17 4.09
C ARG A 17 8.60 12.43 3.28
N SER A 18 8.57 13.57 3.97
CA SER A 18 8.74 14.87 3.34
C SER A 18 10.07 15.01 2.61
N LYS A 19 10.15 15.95 1.66
CA LYS A 19 11.42 16.28 1.01
C LYS A 19 12.41 16.83 2.03
N HIS A 20 13.70 16.57 1.83
CA HIS A 20 14.73 17.08 2.73
C HIS A 20 14.76 18.61 2.65
N ASN A 21 14.38 19.29 3.73
CA ASN A 21 14.43 20.74 3.77
C ASN A 21 15.85 21.19 4.16
N ARG A 22 16.62 21.64 3.18
CA ARG A 22 18.00 22.12 3.37
C ARG A 22 18.07 23.52 4.01
N SER A 23 16.94 24.20 4.15
CA SER A 23 16.85 25.61 4.55
C SER A 23 16.77 25.84 6.06
N GLY A 24 16.68 24.77 6.87
CA GLY A 24 16.59 24.87 8.33
C GLY A 24 17.95 24.82 9.00
N GLY A 25 18.66 25.95 9.06
CA GLY A 25 19.99 26.10 9.66
C GLY A 25 20.00 26.15 11.20
N GLY A 26 19.43 25.15 11.87
CA GLY A 26 19.58 24.95 13.31
C GLY A 26 20.63 23.87 13.63
N PRO A 27 21.25 23.88 14.84
CA PRO A 27 22.14 22.81 15.24
C PRO A 27 21.35 21.50 15.38
N GLY A 28 21.72 20.50 14.57
CA GLY A 28 21.04 19.21 14.49
C GLY A 28 20.31 19.01 13.14
N ARG A 29 20.59 17.89 12.48
CA ARG A 29 19.91 17.52 11.23
C ARG A 29 18.45 17.18 11.55
N ARG A 30 17.51 18.10 11.27
CA ARG A 30 16.07 17.84 11.45
C ARG A 30 15.69 16.56 10.69
N LEU A 31 15.09 15.62 11.41
CA LEU A 31 14.49 14.43 10.81
C LEU A 31 13.37 14.86 9.86
N ARG A 32 13.10 14.03 8.86
CA ARG A 32 12.06 14.33 7.88
C ARG A 32 10.71 14.03 8.52
N THR A 33 9.74 14.91 8.33
CA THR A 33 8.35 14.60 8.70
C THR A 33 7.90 13.32 8.02
N VAL A 34 7.29 12.44 8.80
CA VAL A 34 6.70 11.17 8.38
C VAL A 34 5.19 11.35 8.32
N TYR A 35 4.57 10.87 7.25
CA TYR A 35 3.13 10.86 7.08
C TYR A 35 2.70 9.41 6.86
N SER A 36 1.96 8.86 7.82
CA SER A 36 1.46 7.49 7.73
C SER A 36 0.46 7.36 6.57
N ARG A 37 0.52 6.24 5.86
CA ARG A 37 -0.51 5.87 4.88
C ARG A 37 -1.82 5.55 5.61
N PRO A 38 -3.00 5.90 5.06
CA PRO A 38 -4.25 5.62 5.72
C PRO A 38 -4.41 4.14 6.07
N PHE A 39 -5.14 3.90 7.16
CA PHE A 39 -5.40 2.59 7.75
C PHE A 39 -4.18 1.89 8.34
N LEU A 40 -3.05 2.58 8.49
CA LEU A 40 -1.88 2.03 9.19
C LEU A 40 -2.18 1.57 10.63
N PRO A 41 -2.97 2.28 11.45
CA PRO A 41 -3.34 1.78 12.78
C PRO A 41 -4.10 0.45 12.72
N SER A 42 -5.05 0.32 11.81
CA SER A 42 -5.81 -0.92 11.57
C SER A 42 -4.90 -2.06 11.12
N PHE A 43 -4.02 -1.78 10.16
CA PHE A 43 -3.04 -2.74 9.65
C PHE A 43 -2.08 -3.21 10.74
N ARG A 44 -1.56 -2.30 11.56
CA ARG A 44 -0.69 -2.61 12.71
C ARG A 44 -1.40 -3.52 13.70
N LYS A 45 -2.63 -3.16 14.11
CA LYS A 45 -3.46 -4.01 14.99
C LYS A 45 -3.66 -5.39 14.38
N TYR A 46 -3.89 -5.50 13.07
CA TYR A 46 -4.08 -6.78 12.39
C TYR A 46 -2.83 -7.67 12.42
N ILE A 47 -1.66 -7.17 11.97
CA ILE A 47 -0.43 -7.97 11.89
C ILE A 47 0.09 -8.39 13.28
N PHE A 48 -0.22 -7.61 14.32
CA PHE A 48 0.19 -7.87 15.70
C PHE A 48 -0.93 -8.40 16.60
N HIS A 49 -2.09 -8.75 16.02
CA HIS A 49 -3.13 -9.44 16.75
C HIS A 49 -2.65 -10.85 17.14
N PRO A 50 -2.91 -11.36 18.36
CA PRO A 50 -2.41 -12.67 18.79
C PRO A 50 -2.76 -13.82 17.82
N LEU A 51 -3.99 -13.82 17.28
CA LEU A 51 -4.42 -14.82 16.30
C LEU A 51 -3.72 -14.68 14.95
N THR A 52 -3.26 -13.48 14.58
CA THR A 52 -2.48 -13.25 13.36
C THR A 52 -1.04 -13.68 13.58
N MET A 53 -0.43 -13.25 14.68
CA MET A 53 0.93 -13.63 15.06
C MET A 53 1.08 -15.15 15.29
N ALA A 54 0.00 -15.89 15.55
CA ALA A 54 0.03 -17.34 15.63
C ALA A 54 0.43 -18.02 14.31
N TRP A 55 0.26 -17.36 13.16
CA TRP A 55 0.61 -17.90 11.85
C TRP A 55 1.50 -16.98 11.01
N LEU A 56 1.65 -15.70 11.37
CA LEU A 56 2.40 -14.70 10.62
C LEU A 56 3.57 -14.14 11.44
N ASP A 57 4.79 -14.36 10.97
CA ASP A 57 5.97 -13.59 11.34
C ASP A 57 6.03 -12.31 10.51
N THR A 58 6.49 -11.21 11.09
CA THR A 58 6.65 -9.94 10.36
C THR A 58 8.05 -9.38 10.58
N MET A 59 8.64 -8.80 9.54
CA MET A 59 9.89 -8.04 9.62
C MET A 59 9.83 -6.78 8.77
N VAL A 60 10.70 -5.81 9.06
CA VAL A 60 10.93 -4.63 8.23
C VAL A 60 12.19 -4.83 7.41
N TRP A 61 12.17 -4.47 6.13
CA TRP A 61 13.38 -4.36 5.31
C TRP A 61 13.30 -3.12 4.41
N SER A 62 13.99 -2.04 4.77
CA SER A 62 13.94 -0.78 4.03
C SER A 62 15.27 -0.41 3.41
N SER A 63 15.26 0.13 2.19
CA SER A 63 16.47 0.63 1.50
C SER A 63 17.03 1.95 2.09
N ALA A 64 16.37 2.51 3.10
CA ALA A 64 16.80 3.72 3.82
C ALA A 64 17.90 3.41 4.85
N GLN A 65 18.73 4.41 5.17
CA GLN A 65 19.79 4.25 6.18
C GLN A 65 19.23 3.96 7.59
N PRO A 66 19.99 3.31 8.48
CA PRO A 66 19.50 2.86 9.80
C PRO A 66 18.78 3.94 10.63
N HIS A 67 19.37 5.13 10.79
CA HIS A 67 18.74 6.23 11.52
C HIS A 67 17.39 6.66 10.92
N SER A 68 17.27 6.60 9.60
CA SER A 68 16.04 6.90 8.86
C SER A 68 14.98 5.80 9.03
N VAL A 69 15.41 4.55 9.12
CA VAL A 69 14.51 3.41 9.38
C VAL A 69 14.00 3.49 10.81
N LYS A 70 14.87 3.79 11.78
CA LYS A 70 14.48 3.97 13.18
C LYS A 70 13.37 5.01 13.33
N ASP A 71 13.57 6.21 12.77
CA ASP A 71 12.60 7.32 12.77
C ASP A 71 11.23 6.90 12.20
N MET A 72 11.23 6.19 11.06
CA MET A 72 10.01 5.68 10.44
C MET A 72 9.32 4.58 11.27
N VAL A 73 10.09 3.65 11.84
CA VAL A 73 9.55 2.55 12.65
C VAL A 73 9.00 3.07 13.97
N ASP A 74 9.70 4.00 14.63
CA ASP A 74 9.21 4.65 15.85
C ASP A 74 7.86 5.33 15.59
N HIS A 75 7.73 6.07 14.48
CA HIS A 75 6.47 6.73 14.11
C HIS A 75 5.33 5.74 13.83
N CYS A 76 5.59 4.68 13.07
CA CYS A 76 4.56 3.76 12.61
C CYS A 76 4.15 2.71 13.66
N PHE A 77 5.11 2.21 14.44
CA PHE A 77 4.94 1.04 15.28
C PHE A 77 5.18 1.30 16.76
N ASP A 78 5.79 2.44 17.12
CA ASP A 78 6.04 2.85 18.51
C ASP A 78 6.61 1.69 19.36
N SER A 79 5.98 1.33 20.48
CA SER A 79 6.39 0.26 21.38
C SER A 79 6.19 -1.14 20.79
N GLU A 80 5.34 -1.30 19.76
CA GLU A 80 5.07 -2.59 19.13
C GLU A 80 6.19 -3.06 18.20
N GLN A 81 7.20 -2.21 17.93
CA GLN A 81 8.35 -2.59 17.09
C GLN A 81 9.14 -3.81 17.63
N GLN A 82 9.01 -4.12 18.92
CA GLN A 82 9.61 -5.32 19.54
C GLN A 82 8.96 -6.63 19.07
N LYS A 83 7.79 -6.57 18.42
CA LYS A 83 7.09 -7.74 17.87
C LYS A 83 7.64 -8.16 16.50
N PHE A 84 8.51 -7.37 15.87
CA PHE A 84 9.14 -7.74 14.60
C PHE A 84 10.21 -8.81 14.82
N LEU A 85 10.27 -9.77 13.90
CA LEU A 85 11.34 -10.75 13.83
C LEU A 85 12.71 -10.09 13.57
N ALA A 86 12.72 -9.05 12.74
CA ALA A 86 13.88 -8.18 12.52
C ALA A 86 13.49 -6.85 11.91
N ILE A 87 14.37 -5.86 12.07
CA ILE A 87 14.29 -4.56 11.40
C ILE A 87 15.60 -4.36 10.63
N TRP A 88 15.54 -4.46 9.31
CA TRP A 88 16.68 -4.34 8.42
C TRP A 88 16.63 -3.03 7.64
N ALA A 89 17.80 -2.39 7.55
CA ALA A 89 17.99 -1.12 6.86
C ALA A 89 19.00 -1.28 5.71
N ARG A 90 19.42 -0.16 5.12
CA ARG A 90 20.32 -0.10 3.95
C ARG A 90 21.65 -0.84 4.13
N ASP A 91 22.16 -0.89 5.36
CA ASP A 91 23.38 -1.60 5.76
C ASP A 91 23.28 -3.12 5.54
N THR A 92 22.06 -3.66 5.46
CA THR A 92 21.82 -5.08 5.19
C THR A 92 21.77 -5.42 3.69
N PHE A 93 21.89 -4.47 2.77
CA PHE A 93 21.80 -4.74 1.33
C PHE A 93 23.11 -5.26 0.70
N GLY A 94 24.18 -5.44 1.49
CA GLY A 94 25.48 -5.90 0.97
C GLY A 94 26.12 -4.89 0.02
N LEU A 95 25.85 -3.59 0.23
CA LEU A 95 26.38 -2.51 -0.60
C LEU A 95 27.84 -2.25 -0.27
N SER A 96 28.64 -1.89 -1.29
CA SER A 96 29.97 -1.34 -1.04
C SER A 96 29.88 0.03 -0.34
N ALA A 97 30.96 0.46 0.32
CA ALA A 97 31.02 1.77 0.95
C ALA A 97 30.68 2.93 -0.01
N ALA A 98 31.09 2.80 -1.29
CA ALA A 98 30.78 3.78 -2.33
C ALA A 98 29.29 3.81 -2.72
N GLN A 99 28.62 2.65 -2.72
CA GLN A 99 27.20 2.51 -3.04
C GLN A 99 26.30 2.91 -1.86
N TYR A 100 26.77 2.69 -0.63
CA TYR A 100 26.00 2.93 0.59
C TYR A 100 25.53 4.39 0.71
N ASN A 101 26.35 5.36 0.30
CA ASN A 101 26.03 6.79 0.40
C ASN A 101 25.39 7.39 -0.86
N LYS A 102 25.14 6.58 -1.90
CA LYS A 102 24.55 7.03 -3.17
C LYS A 102 23.12 6.55 -3.31
N LYS A 103 22.26 7.36 -3.95
CA LYS A 103 20.93 6.91 -4.38
C LYS A 103 21.10 5.98 -5.57
N ILE A 104 21.14 4.68 -5.30
CA ILE A 104 21.18 3.61 -6.29
C ILE A 104 19.95 2.73 -6.15
N GLN A 105 19.57 2.08 -7.25
CA GLN A 105 18.58 1.00 -7.19
C GLN A 105 19.12 -0.12 -6.31
N THR A 106 18.29 -0.60 -5.38
CA THR A 106 18.59 -1.70 -4.48
C THR A 106 17.71 -2.90 -4.80
N THR A 107 18.19 -4.11 -4.51
CA THR A 107 17.43 -5.35 -4.68
C THR A 107 17.24 -6.02 -3.32
N LYS A 108 15.99 -6.39 -3.00
CA LYS A 108 15.62 -7.16 -1.82
C LYS A 108 15.66 -8.64 -2.18
N ASP A 109 16.86 -9.20 -2.15
CA ASP A 109 17.07 -10.61 -2.45
C ASP A 109 16.60 -11.49 -1.28
N LEU A 110 15.48 -12.19 -1.46
CA LEU A 110 14.84 -12.99 -0.41
C LEU A 110 15.68 -14.21 0.05
N VAL A 111 16.74 -14.58 -0.68
CA VAL A 111 17.71 -15.57 -0.19
C VAL A 111 18.32 -15.12 1.15
N LYS A 112 18.52 -13.81 1.34
CA LYS A 112 19.09 -13.27 2.58
C LYS A 112 18.21 -13.51 3.82
N PRO A 113 16.93 -13.10 3.86
CA PRO A 113 16.06 -13.43 4.98
C PRO A 113 15.83 -14.94 5.14
N TRP A 114 15.79 -15.74 4.07
CA TRP A 114 15.68 -17.20 4.20
C TRP A 114 16.92 -17.83 4.85
N ALA A 115 18.11 -17.31 4.58
CA ALA A 115 19.32 -17.74 5.26
C ALA A 115 19.33 -17.35 6.76
N ALA A 116 18.81 -16.17 7.10
CA ALA A 116 18.71 -15.71 8.49
C ALA A 116 17.58 -16.39 9.28
N PHE A 117 16.49 -16.75 8.60
CA PHE A 117 15.29 -17.34 9.18
C PHE A 117 14.92 -18.62 8.41
N PRO A 118 15.63 -19.74 8.65
CA PRO A 118 15.50 -20.97 7.85
C PRO A 118 14.15 -21.70 7.99
N ALA A 119 13.28 -21.25 8.92
CA ALA A 119 11.88 -21.68 8.97
C ALA A 119 11.05 -21.14 7.79
N HIS A 120 11.59 -20.17 7.03
CA HIS A 120 10.93 -19.50 5.93
C HIS A 120 11.62 -19.75 4.58
N SER A 121 10.83 -19.71 3.51
CA SER A 121 11.29 -19.92 2.14
C SER A 121 10.40 -19.16 1.15
N ALA A 122 10.62 -19.35 -0.15
CA ALA A 122 9.72 -18.88 -1.20
C ALA A 122 8.26 -19.34 -0.99
N ARG A 123 8.03 -20.49 -0.35
CA ARG A 123 6.68 -21.01 -0.12
C ARG A 123 5.91 -20.28 0.98
N THR A 124 6.60 -19.51 1.82
CA THR A 124 6.03 -18.91 3.04
C THR A 124 6.23 -17.40 3.14
N THR A 125 7.02 -16.80 2.26
CA THR A 125 7.42 -15.39 2.38
C THR A 125 6.65 -14.49 1.42
N LEU A 126 6.14 -13.37 1.92
CA LEU A 126 5.57 -12.28 1.13
C LEU A 126 6.36 -10.99 1.41
N LEU A 127 6.83 -10.33 0.36
CA LEU A 127 7.39 -8.99 0.37
C LEU A 127 6.30 -7.99 -0.04
N LEU A 128 6.05 -6.99 0.79
CA LEU A 128 5.18 -5.85 0.48
C LEU A 128 6.07 -4.64 0.16
N ASP A 129 6.04 -4.17 -1.08
CA ASP A 129 6.89 -3.07 -1.57
C ASP A 129 6.21 -2.33 -2.72
N ASP A 130 6.41 -1.03 -2.82
CA ASP A 130 5.93 -0.18 -3.92
C ASP A 130 6.68 -0.39 -5.24
N SER A 131 7.82 -1.08 -5.23
CA SER A 131 8.73 -1.18 -6.37
C SER A 131 8.97 -2.62 -6.81
N ALA A 132 8.37 -3.01 -7.93
CA ALA A 132 8.63 -4.29 -8.60
C ALA A 132 10.13 -4.52 -8.88
N ARG A 133 10.88 -3.44 -9.18
CA ARG A 133 12.33 -3.51 -9.41
C ARG A 133 13.12 -3.87 -8.15
N LYS A 134 12.62 -3.64 -6.93
CA LYS A 134 13.31 -4.11 -5.72
C LYS A 134 13.13 -5.62 -5.53
N ALA A 135 12.04 -6.19 -6.03
CA ALA A 135 11.68 -7.60 -5.90
C ALA A 135 12.02 -8.47 -7.13
N HIS A 136 12.73 -7.93 -8.13
CA HIS A 136 12.90 -8.57 -9.45
C HIS A 136 13.43 -10.02 -9.43
N ARG A 137 14.17 -10.42 -8.38
CA ARG A 137 14.68 -11.79 -8.21
C ARG A 137 13.62 -12.79 -7.74
N HIS A 138 12.56 -12.30 -7.11
CA HIS A 138 11.50 -13.10 -6.50
C HIS A 138 10.11 -12.47 -6.77
N PRO A 139 9.73 -12.28 -8.05
CA PRO A 139 8.54 -11.52 -8.41
C PRO A 139 7.25 -12.16 -7.88
N TYR A 140 7.22 -13.49 -7.73
CA TYR A 140 6.05 -14.20 -7.19
C TYR A 140 6.03 -14.28 -5.66
N ASN A 141 6.98 -13.65 -4.97
CA ASN A 141 6.93 -13.44 -3.53
C ASN A 141 6.63 -11.98 -3.19
N HIS A 142 6.17 -11.19 -4.16
CA HIS A 142 5.98 -9.75 -4.02
C HIS A 142 4.53 -9.36 -4.27
N VAL A 143 3.97 -8.57 -3.34
CA VAL A 143 2.77 -7.78 -3.59
C VAL A 143 3.23 -6.35 -3.84
N CYS A 144 3.22 -5.96 -5.11
CA CYS A 144 3.43 -4.57 -5.48
C CYS A 144 2.23 -3.75 -5.04
N VAL A 145 2.46 -2.63 -4.36
CA VAL A 145 1.41 -1.65 -4.06
C VAL A 145 1.67 -0.34 -4.80
N ARG A 146 0.65 0.50 -4.91
CA ARG A 146 0.82 1.89 -5.38
C ARG A 146 1.73 2.64 -4.42
N ASP A 147 2.69 3.38 -4.96
CA ASP A 147 3.56 4.28 -4.19
C ASP A 147 2.72 5.36 -3.48
N TYR A 148 2.93 5.52 -2.17
CA TYR A 148 2.28 6.54 -1.37
C TYR A 148 3.03 7.87 -1.49
N VAL A 149 2.56 8.69 -2.44
CA VAL A 149 3.18 9.95 -2.87
C VAL A 149 2.51 11.18 -2.25
N GLU A 150 3.11 12.36 -2.45
CA GLU A 150 2.64 13.65 -1.92
C GLU A 150 1.21 13.96 -2.37
N GLU A 151 0.86 13.63 -3.61
CA GLU A 151 -0.46 13.82 -4.19
C GLU A 151 -1.55 12.97 -3.49
N LEU A 152 -1.23 11.73 -3.12
CA LEU A 152 -2.16 10.87 -2.35
C LEU A 152 -2.32 11.38 -0.93
N TRP A 153 -1.22 11.77 -0.29
CA TRP A 153 -1.27 12.34 1.05
C TRP A 153 -2.08 13.64 1.13
N ASP A 154 -1.92 14.54 0.15
CA ASP A 154 -2.72 15.76 0.09
C ASP A 154 -4.21 15.45 -0.11
N HIS A 155 -4.54 14.47 -0.96
CA HIS A 155 -5.91 14.00 -1.16
C HIS A 155 -6.52 13.42 0.13
N ASP A 156 -5.82 12.50 0.80
CA ASP A 156 -6.27 11.89 2.06
C ASP A 156 -6.53 12.96 3.15
N ARG A 157 -5.65 13.96 3.24
CA ARG A 157 -5.85 15.10 4.14
C ARG A 157 -7.12 15.88 3.81
N MET A 158 -7.43 16.08 2.53
CA MET A 158 -8.65 16.78 2.12
C MET A 158 -9.90 15.94 2.43
N VAL A 159 -9.87 14.63 2.18
CA VAL A 159 -10.94 13.71 2.54
C VAL A 159 -11.26 13.80 4.04
N MET A 160 -10.25 13.71 4.90
CA MET A 160 -10.41 13.87 6.35
C MET A 160 -11.02 15.23 6.72
N VAL A 161 -10.56 16.35 6.12
CA VAL A 161 -11.11 17.69 6.41
C VAL A 161 -12.60 17.75 6.06
N VAL A 162 -12.99 17.22 4.90
CA VAL A 162 -14.39 17.17 4.45
C VAL A 162 -15.23 16.28 5.38
N GLN A 163 -14.74 15.09 5.74
CA GLN A 163 -15.45 14.17 6.64
C GLN A 163 -15.64 14.76 8.05
N ASN A 164 -14.63 15.45 8.58
CA ASN A 164 -14.73 16.15 9.86
C ASN A 164 -15.75 17.30 9.80
N ALA A 165 -15.78 18.06 8.71
CA ALA A 165 -16.76 19.12 8.51
C ALA A 165 -18.20 18.56 8.42
N LYS A 166 -18.41 17.50 7.63
CA LYS A 166 -19.70 16.78 7.53
C LYS A 166 -20.16 16.28 8.90
N THR A 167 -19.27 15.60 9.64
CA THR A 167 -19.57 15.06 10.99
C THR A 167 -19.93 16.16 11.98
N LYS A 168 -19.23 17.30 11.94
CA LYS A 168 -19.52 18.46 12.80
C LYS A 168 -20.89 19.07 12.45
N ALA A 169 -21.21 19.20 11.16
CA ALA A 169 -22.49 19.71 10.71
C ALA A 169 -23.66 18.80 11.13
N THR A 170 -23.51 17.48 11.03
CA THR A 170 -24.52 16.52 11.51
C THR A 170 -24.76 16.64 13.01
N LYS A 171 -23.69 16.73 13.82
CA LYS A 171 -23.80 16.92 15.28
C LYS A 171 -24.41 18.26 15.71
N LEU A 172 -24.26 19.30 14.88
CA LEU A 172 -24.91 20.60 15.09
C LEU A 172 -26.38 20.56 14.66
N GLY A 173 -26.70 19.88 13.54
CA GLY A 173 -28.08 19.71 13.06
C GLY A 173 -28.97 18.85 13.97
N GLU A 174 -28.39 17.92 14.75
CA GLU A 174 -29.12 17.18 15.79
C GLU A 174 -29.34 18.00 17.09
N ASN A 175 -28.61 19.10 17.29
CA ASN A 175 -28.69 19.94 18.49
C ASN A 175 -29.35 21.30 18.29
N GLU A 176 -29.67 21.72 17.05
CA GLU A 176 -30.27 23.03 16.77
C GLU A 176 -31.54 22.94 15.94
N ALA A 177 -32.65 22.64 16.62
CA ALA A 177 -33.90 23.33 16.35
C ALA A 177 -33.87 24.71 17.04
N SER A 178 -33.06 25.66 16.55
CA SER A 178 -33.26 27.12 16.73
C SER A 178 -32.16 27.96 16.07
N GLU A 179 -32.54 28.56 14.93
CA GLU A 179 -32.10 29.84 14.32
C GLU A 179 -30.69 30.04 13.70
N PRO A 180 -30.60 30.92 12.66
CA PRO A 180 -29.57 30.83 11.63
C PRO A 180 -28.47 31.91 11.74
N ALA A 181 -27.26 31.57 11.31
CA ALA A 181 -26.15 32.52 11.15
C ALA A 181 -25.52 32.47 9.75
N THR A 182 -25.01 33.63 9.35
CA THR A 182 -24.79 34.16 7.99
C THR A 182 -23.50 33.69 7.30
N LEU A 183 -23.56 33.67 5.95
CA LEU A 183 -22.46 33.30 5.05
C LEU A 183 -21.35 34.36 4.98
N ALA A 184 -20.08 33.91 4.95
CA ALA A 184 -18.94 34.69 4.50
C ALA A 184 -18.10 33.92 3.45
N SER A 185 -17.76 34.62 2.36
CA SER A 185 -17.13 34.08 1.15
C SER A 185 -15.59 33.88 1.25
N PRO A 186 -14.99 32.94 0.50
CA PRO A 186 -13.56 32.66 0.53
C PRO A 186 -12.70 33.58 -0.39
N LYS A 187 -11.46 33.83 0.03
CA LYS A 187 -10.44 34.63 -0.69
C LYS A 187 -9.54 33.77 -1.61
N LYS A 188 -9.05 34.45 -2.65
CA LYS A 188 -8.42 34.03 -3.91
C LYS A 188 -7.18 33.11 -3.83
N ALA A 189 -7.11 32.22 -4.82
CA ALA A 189 -5.95 31.38 -5.18
C ALA A 189 -4.78 32.18 -5.79
N SER A 190 -3.55 31.73 -5.52
CA SER A 190 -2.30 32.27 -6.08
C SER A 190 -1.78 31.41 -7.24
N LYS A 191 -1.23 32.08 -8.27
CA LYS A 191 -0.79 31.52 -9.56
C LYS A 191 0.51 30.68 -9.46
N PRO A 192 0.71 29.68 -10.34
CA PRO A 192 1.90 28.83 -10.33
C PRO A 192 3.14 29.51 -10.93
N LYS A 193 4.32 29.26 -10.33
CA LYS A 193 5.64 29.69 -10.83
C LYS A 193 6.23 28.64 -11.78
N SER A 194 6.94 29.12 -12.80
CA SER A 194 7.59 28.34 -13.86
C SER A 194 8.70 27.42 -13.34
N LYS A 195 8.73 26.17 -13.81
CA LYS A 195 9.75 25.16 -13.49
C LYS A 195 11.04 25.42 -14.27
N SER A 196 12.18 25.23 -13.63
CA SER A 196 13.51 25.42 -14.22
C SER A 196 13.99 24.14 -14.94
N LYS A 197 14.92 24.30 -15.89
CA LYS A 197 15.46 23.22 -16.75
C LYS A 197 16.17 22.07 -15.99
N ALA A 198 16.41 22.19 -14.68
CA ALA A 198 16.97 21.11 -13.86
C ALA A 198 15.93 20.02 -13.50
N ASP A 199 14.63 20.34 -13.57
CA ASP A 199 13.54 19.40 -13.25
C ASP A 199 13.27 18.37 -14.37
N ALA A 200 13.68 18.66 -15.60
CA ALA A 200 13.43 17.81 -16.77
C ALA A 200 14.19 16.47 -16.71
N LYS A 201 15.36 16.43 -16.05
CA LYS A 201 16.17 15.20 -15.92
C LYS A 201 15.69 14.27 -14.79
N LYS A 202 14.74 14.73 -13.97
CA LYS A 202 14.20 13.99 -12.81
C LYS A 202 12.91 13.22 -13.12
N ALA A 203 12.29 13.50 -14.27
CA ALA A 203 11.00 12.95 -14.68
C ALA A 203 11.07 11.46 -15.11
N ALA A 204 12.22 10.96 -15.53
CA ALA A 204 12.35 9.60 -16.06
C ALA A 204 12.30 8.48 -15.00
N ASP A 205 12.38 8.82 -13.72
CA ASP A 205 12.45 7.88 -12.58
C ASP A 205 11.42 8.22 -11.49
N ALA A 206 10.45 9.09 -11.82
CA ALA A 206 9.34 9.42 -10.96
C ALA A 206 8.23 8.36 -11.11
N PRO A 207 7.57 7.94 -10.02
CA PRO A 207 6.41 7.06 -10.11
C PRO A 207 5.32 7.71 -10.98
N PRO A 208 4.51 6.91 -11.69
CA PRO A 208 3.36 7.45 -12.42
C PRO A 208 2.42 8.16 -11.44
N PRO A 209 1.73 9.22 -11.88
CA PRO A 209 0.74 9.87 -11.03
C PRO A 209 -0.38 8.89 -10.66
N PRO A 210 -1.03 9.04 -9.50
CA PRO A 210 -2.18 8.23 -9.14
C PRO A 210 -3.30 8.35 -10.19
N PRO A 211 -4.08 7.28 -10.44
CA PRO A 211 -5.24 7.34 -11.33
C PRO A 211 -6.24 8.43 -10.89
N ALA A 212 -6.88 9.07 -11.87
CA ALA A 212 -7.82 10.16 -11.59
C ALA A 212 -8.98 9.75 -10.66
N TRP A 213 -9.48 8.52 -10.79
CA TRP A 213 -10.57 7.99 -9.96
C TRP A 213 -10.21 7.92 -8.47
N VAL A 214 -8.93 7.68 -8.16
CA VAL A 214 -8.41 7.68 -6.78
C VAL A 214 -8.50 9.10 -6.22
N LEU A 215 -8.00 10.08 -6.97
CA LEU A 215 -7.95 11.48 -6.55
C LEU A 215 -9.31 12.17 -6.57
N SER A 216 -10.30 11.62 -7.28
CA SER A 216 -11.70 12.09 -7.25
C SER A 216 -12.55 11.38 -6.20
N SER A 217 -12.00 10.38 -5.50
CA SER A 217 -12.75 9.63 -4.49
C SER A 217 -13.01 10.48 -3.23
N GLU A 218 -14.15 10.26 -2.57
CA GLU A 218 -14.41 10.77 -1.21
C GLU A 218 -13.84 9.86 -0.11
N ARG A 219 -13.05 8.84 -0.51
CA ARG A 219 -12.46 7.83 0.38
C ARG A 219 -10.97 8.04 0.50
N HIS A 220 -10.40 7.68 1.64
CA HIS A 220 -8.95 7.61 1.83
C HIS A 220 -8.34 6.51 0.95
N ASP A 221 -7.02 6.50 0.78
CA ASP A 221 -6.31 5.38 0.17
C ASP A 221 -6.49 4.07 0.97
N GLU A 222 -7.28 3.14 0.43
CA GLU A 222 -7.65 1.87 1.07
C GLU A 222 -6.60 0.76 0.88
N THR A 223 -5.40 1.07 0.36
CA THR A 223 -4.39 0.04 0.03
C THR A 223 -4.05 -0.87 1.20
N LEU A 224 -3.92 -0.35 2.43
CA LEU A 224 -3.63 -1.20 3.58
C LEU A 224 -4.81 -2.09 3.99
N LEU A 225 -6.06 -1.69 3.73
CA LEU A 225 -7.22 -2.57 3.89
C LEU A 225 -7.18 -3.71 2.86
N ALA A 226 -6.86 -3.40 1.60
CA ALA A 226 -6.71 -4.42 0.57
C ALA A 226 -5.60 -5.42 0.91
N VAL A 227 -4.46 -4.95 1.43
CA VAL A 227 -3.36 -5.82 1.87
C VAL A 227 -3.80 -6.76 2.99
N ILE A 228 -4.62 -6.31 3.96
CA ILE A 228 -5.20 -7.20 4.97
C ILE A 228 -6.02 -8.31 4.32
N GLY A 229 -6.85 -7.97 3.33
CA GLY A 229 -7.63 -8.94 2.56
C GLY A 229 -6.76 -9.96 1.83
N ILE A 230 -5.65 -9.51 1.21
CA ILE A 230 -4.67 -10.38 0.55
C ILE A 230 -4.02 -11.32 1.58
N LEU A 231 -3.60 -10.80 2.74
CA LEU A 231 -3.00 -11.61 3.81
C LEU A 231 -3.97 -12.67 4.36
N ASP A 232 -5.24 -12.31 4.54
CA ASP A 232 -6.28 -13.26 4.93
C ASP A 232 -6.49 -14.38 3.89
N ALA A 233 -6.50 -14.04 2.60
CA ALA A 233 -6.57 -15.03 1.52
C ALA A 233 -5.31 -15.91 1.42
N LEU A 234 -4.15 -15.36 1.80
CA LEU A 234 -2.86 -16.05 1.79
C LEU A 234 -2.70 -17.03 2.96
N LYS A 235 -3.34 -16.76 4.10
CA LYS A 235 -3.27 -17.57 5.34
C LYS A 235 -3.44 -19.09 5.09
N PRO A 236 -4.47 -19.57 4.37
CA PRO A 236 -4.64 -21.00 4.11
C PRO A 236 -3.74 -21.55 2.98
N GLN A 237 -3.05 -20.69 2.23
CA GLN A 237 -2.30 -21.13 1.06
C GLN A 237 -1.05 -21.91 1.47
N PRO A 238 -0.80 -23.12 0.91
CA PRO A 238 0.39 -23.90 1.25
C PRO A 238 1.66 -23.30 0.65
N ASP A 239 1.54 -22.51 -0.42
CA ASP A 239 2.65 -21.97 -1.19
C ASP A 239 2.35 -20.55 -1.68
N VAL A 240 3.00 -19.56 -1.07
CA VAL A 240 2.84 -18.14 -1.41
C VAL A 240 3.28 -17.87 -2.84
N ASN A 241 4.42 -18.43 -3.25
CA ASN A 241 5.00 -18.21 -4.57
C ASN A 241 4.07 -18.74 -5.67
N ASP A 242 3.62 -19.99 -5.52
CA ASP A 242 2.72 -20.60 -6.50
C ASP A 242 1.36 -19.88 -6.56
N TRP A 243 0.82 -19.45 -5.41
CA TRP A 243 -0.44 -18.73 -5.35
C TRP A 243 -0.41 -17.40 -6.10
N ILE A 244 0.63 -16.58 -5.91
CA ILE A 244 0.79 -15.32 -6.67
C ILE A 244 1.00 -15.63 -8.15
N ARG A 245 1.85 -16.62 -8.48
CA ARG A 245 2.16 -17.01 -9.86
C ARG A 245 0.91 -17.43 -10.66
N ARG A 246 -0.05 -18.07 -10.00
CA ARG A 246 -1.34 -18.49 -10.60
C ARG A 246 -2.39 -17.37 -10.65
N GLY A 247 -2.02 -16.14 -10.34
CA GLY A 247 -2.94 -15.00 -10.40
C GLY A 247 -3.74 -14.79 -9.14
N GLY A 248 -3.27 -15.23 -7.97
CA GLY A 248 -3.97 -15.08 -6.69
C GLY A 248 -4.38 -13.64 -6.33
N LEU A 249 -3.73 -12.62 -6.92
CA LEU A 249 -4.07 -11.20 -6.75
C LEU A 249 -5.20 -10.71 -7.68
N GLN A 250 -5.65 -11.56 -8.61
CA GLN A 250 -6.67 -11.29 -9.62
C GLN A 250 -7.88 -12.18 -9.32
N PRO A 251 -8.70 -11.84 -8.30
CA PRO A 251 -9.88 -12.61 -7.97
C PRO A 251 -10.81 -12.63 -9.18
N SER A 252 -11.30 -13.83 -9.55
CA SER A 252 -12.31 -13.93 -10.59
C SER A 252 -13.56 -13.14 -10.16
N PRO A 253 -14.24 -12.45 -11.09
CA PRO A 253 -15.57 -11.94 -10.78
C PRO A 253 -16.44 -13.11 -10.28
N PRO A 254 -17.33 -12.89 -9.31
CA PRO A 254 -18.25 -13.92 -8.87
C PRO A 254 -18.96 -14.48 -10.10
N SER A 255 -18.83 -15.79 -10.36
CA SER A 255 -19.56 -16.43 -11.45
C SER A 255 -21.05 -16.32 -11.14
N GLU A 256 -21.84 -15.87 -12.11
CA GLU A 256 -23.32 -15.84 -12.05
C GLU A 256 -23.95 -17.25 -11.97
N SER A 257 -23.19 -18.27 -11.58
CA SER A 257 -23.60 -19.67 -11.56
C SER A 257 -24.29 -20.12 -10.26
N GLU A 258 -24.68 -19.19 -9.39
CA GLU A 258 -25.61 -19.47 -8.28
C GLU A 258 -26.97 -18.76 -8.44
N SER A 259 -27.39 -18.47 -9.68
CA SER A 259 -28.79 -18.14 -9.98
C SER A 259 -29.26 -18.79 -11.28
N THR A 260 -29.91 -19.96 -11.11
CA THR A 260 -31.03 -20.50 -11.89
C THR A 260 -30.94 -20.55 -13.43
N SER A 261 -30.74 -21.77 -13.94
CA SER A 261 -31.60 -22.48 -14.90
C SER A 261 -32.44 -21.68 -15.93
N ALA A 262 -31.84 -20.79 -16.72
CA ALA A 262 -32.55 -20.16 -17.84
C ALA A 262 -31.71 -19.96 -19.13
N SER A 263 -30.44 -20.35 -19.18
CA SER A 263 -29.56 -20.10 -20.34
C SER A 263 -29.20 -21.34 -21.19
N GLU A 264 -29.69 -22.53 -20.83
CA GLU A 264 -29.46 -23.76 -21.61
C GLU A 264 -30.13 -23.76 -23.00
N LEU A 265 -31.01 -22.80 -23.29
CA LEU A 265 -31.71 -22.70 -24.58
C LEU A 265 -30.97 -21.86 -25.65
N ALA A 266 -29.87 -21.18 -25.31
CA ALA A 266 -29.18 -20.27 -26.25
C ALA A 266 -27.93 -20.88 -26.94
N SER A 267 -27.53 -22.12 -26.59
CA SER A 267 -26.28 -22.72 -27.09
C SER A 267 -26.44 -23.65 -28.30
N GLN A 268 -27.55 -23.60 -29.02
CA GLN A 268 -27.67 -24.25 -30.32
C GLN A 268 -27.72 -23.18 -31.41
N MET A 269 -26.78 -23.29 -32.35
CA MET A 269 -26.58 -22.49 -33.57
C MET A 269 -25.56 -21.34 -33.48
N ALA A 270 -24.28 -21.68 -33.57
CA ALA A 270 -23.36 -21.14 -34.59
C ALA A 270 -21.95 -21.73 -34.39
N GLY A 271 -21.65 -22.81 -35.12
CA GLY A 271 -20.26 -23.18 -35.38
C GLY A 271 -19.74 -22.41 -36.58
N LEU A 272 -18.48 -21.96 -36.53
CA LEU A 272 -17.52 -22.01 -37.65
C LEU A 272 -16.14 -21.50 -37.20
N SER A 273 -15.14 -22.24 -37.68
CA SER A 273 -13.70 -22.11 -37.48
C SER A 273 -13.11 -20.78 -37.94
N VAL A 274 -12.09 -20.27 -37.24
CA VAL A 274 -10.89 -19.67 -37.85
C VAL A 274 -9.67 -19.93 -36.97
N SER A 275 -8.64 -20.54 -37.56
CA SER A 275 -7.29 -20.64 -37.03
C SER A 275 -6.64 -19.26 -36.98
N ALA A 276 -5.98 -18.92 -35.87
CA ALA A 276 -5.09 -17.77 -35.82
C ALA A 276 -3.78 -18.14 -35.11
N SER A 277 -2.77 -18.41 -35.93
CA SER A 277 -1.36 -18.17 -35.59
C SER A 277 -1.20 -16.69 -35.26
N GLY A 278 -0.82 -16.38 -34.02
CA GLY A 278 -0.53 -15.01 -33.59
C GLY A 278 0.57 -15.04 -32.54
N THR A 279 1.76 -14.63 -32.96
CA THR A 279 2.87 -14.26 -32.07
C THR A 279 2.41 -13.26 -31.01
N PRO A 280 2.70 -13.44 -29.71
CA PRO A 280 2.40 -12.42 -28.72
C PRO A 280 3.55 -11.40 -28.72
N ASP A 281 3.55 -10.51 -29.70
CA ASP A 281 4.33 -9.27 -29.63
C ASP A 281 3.36 -8.10 -29.44
N SER A 282 2.90 -7.94 -28.22
CA SER A 282 2.45 -6.65 -27.71
C SER A 282 2.71 -6.62 -26.21
N HIS A 283 3.58 -5.72 -25.78
CA HIS A 283 3.72 -5.32 -24.39
C HIS A 283 2.44 -4.60 -23.94
N GLN A 284 1.32 -5.32 -23.78
CA GLN A 284 0.26 -4.84 -22.90
C GLN A 284 0.87 -4.76 -21.51
N ALA A 285 1.09 -3.53 -21.03
CA ALA A 285 1.50 -3.29 -19.66
C ALA A 285 0.51 -4.05 -18.76
N GLN A 286 1.01 -5.05 -18.02
CA GLN A 286 0.18 -5.83 -17.12
C GLN A 286 -0.51 -4.86 -16.16
N VAL A 287 -1.84 -4.84 -16.18
CA VAL A 287 -2.64 -4.02 -15.26
C VAL A 287 -2.38 -4.53 -13.84
N LEU A 288 -1.85 -3.67 -12.98
CA LEU A 288 -1.59 -4.02 -11.58
C LEU A 288 -2.93 -4.15 -10.85
N TRP A 289 -3.01 -5.07 -9.89
CA TRP A 289 -4.27 -5.40 -9.18
C TRP A 289 -4.93 -4.18 -8.54
N PHE A 290 -4.14 -3.20 -8.11
CA PHE A 290 -4.61 -1.95 -7.49
C PHE A 290 -5.07 -0.88 -8.48
N ASP A 291 -4.84 -1.06 -9.79
CA ASP A 291 -5.31 -0.13 -10.82
C ASP A 291 -6.74 -0.45 -11.30
N SER A 292 -7.23 -1.65 -11.00
CA SER A 292 -8.63 -2.04 -11.17
C SER A 292 -9.42 -1.73 -9.90
N GLU A 293 -10.38 -0.81 -9.99
CA GLU A 293 -11.26 -0.46 -8.87
C GLU A 293 -12.04 -1.67 -8.36
N THR A 294 -12.50 -2.56 -9.25
CA THR A 294 -13.22 -3.79 -8.88
C THR A 294 -12.34 -4.75 -8.08
N ILE A 295 -11.09 -4.96 -8.52
CA ILE A 295 -10.16 -5.86 -7.83
C ILE A 295 -9.72 -5.26 -6.49
N MET A 296 -9.41 -3.97 -6.48
CA MET A 296 -9.12 -3.23 -5.25
C MET A 296 -10.30 -3.37 -4.25
N GLY A 297 -11.53 -3.11 -4.70
CA GLY A 297 -12.74 -3.21 -3.89
C GLY A 297 -12.98 -4.62 -3.35
N HIS A 298 -12.71 -5.66 -4.13
CA HIS A 298 -12.76 -7.05 -3.64
C HIS A 298 -11.82 -7.26 -2.45
N TRP A 299 -10.55 -6.84 -2.58
CA TRP A 299 -9.56 -7.01 -1.52
C TRP A 299 -9.87 -6.15 -0.29
N VAL A 300 -10.32 -4.92 -0.49
CA VAL A 300 -10.78 -4.04 0.61
C VAL A 300 -11.94 -4.69 1.37
N ALA A 301 -12.97 -5.17 0.67
CA ALA A 301 -14.11 -5.83 1.30
C ALA A 301 -13.68 -7.08 2.10
N ARG A 302 -12.73 -7.85 1.58
CA ARG A 302 -12.15 -8.98 2.32
C ARG A 302 -11.36 -8.54 3.54
N GLY A 303 -10.57 -7.48 3.43
CA GLY A 303 -9.79 -6.93 4.55
C GLY A 303 -10.67 -6.42 5.68
N LEU A 304 -11.77 -5.75 5.35
CA LEU A 304 -12.77 -5.30 6.33
C LEU A 304 -13.39 -6.48 7.10
N ARG A 305 -13.78 -7.56 6.40
CA ARG A 305 -14.27 -8.79 7.07
C ARG A 305 -13.21 -9.43 7.97
N ALA A 306 -11.95 -9.41 7.58
CA ALA A 306 -10.86 -9.95 8.38
C ALA A 306 -10.61 -9.11 9.65
N LEU A 307 -10.72 -7.78 9.56
CA LEU A 307 -10.67 -6.88 10.73
C LEU A 307 -11.86 -7.14 11.66
N GLU A 308 -13.07 -7.22 11.12
CA GLU A 308 -14.30 -7.51 11.86
C GLU A 308 -14.22 -8.86 12.61
N ALA A 309 -13.74 -9.91 11.95
CA ALA A 309 -13.57 -11.23 12.54
C ALA A 309 -12.57 -11.25 13.72
N LEU A 310 -11.64 -10.30 13.77
CA LEU A 310 -10.69 -10.10 14.87
C LEU A 310 -11.13 -8.99 15.84
N GLN A 311 -12.33 -8.42 15.65
CA GLN A 311 -12.86 -7.31 16.45
C GLN A 311 -11.92 -6.08 16.46
N ILE A 312 -11.27 -5.82 15.33
CA ILE A 312 -10.38 -4.68 15.17
C ILE A 312 -11.17 -3.54 14.53
N GLU A 313 -11.25 -2.40 15.23
CA GLU A 313 -11.83 -1.17 14.71
C GLU A 313 -11.06 -0.66 13.48
N VAL A 314 -11.82 -0.24 12.47
CA VAL A 314 -11.30 0.40 11.26
C VAL A 314 -11.00 1.87 11.55
N ASP A 315 -9.73 2.19 11.70
CA ASP A 315 -9.19 3.52 11.91
C ASP A 315 -8.29 3.92 10.73
N ALA A 316 -8.68 4.99 10.04
CA ALA A 316 -7.92 5.57 8.93
C ALA A 316 -6.60 6.21 9.37
N GLY A 317 -6.47 6.65 10.63
CA GLY A 317 -5.21 7.15 11.17
C GLY A 317 -4.65 8.42 10.51
N VAL A 318 -5.45 9.11 9.69
CA VAL A 318 -5.03 10.36 9.04
C VAL A 318 -5.10 11.49 10.06
N SER A 319 -3.96 12.10 10.38
CA SER A 319 -3.90 13.23 11.30
C SER A 319 -3.90 14.58 10.58
N SER A 320 -4.53 15.58 11.19
CA SER A 320 -4.54 16.97 10.70
C SER A 320 -3.26 17.74 11.05
N SER A 321 -2.49 17.27 12.03
CA SER A 321 -1.26 17.90 12.48
C SER A 321 -0.03 17.25 11.87
N ARG A 322 0.93 18.09 11.48
CA ARG A 322 2.33 17.68 11.31
C ARG A 322 2.84 17.34 12.71
N SER A 323 2.90 16.07 13.08
CA SER A 323 3.72 15.63 14.21
C SER A 323 5.18 15.94 13.94
#